data_AF-R9S3A6-F1
#
_entry.id   AF-R9S3A6-F1
#
_cell.length_a   1.000
_cell.length_b   1.000
_cell.length_c   1.000
_cell.angle_alpha   90.00
_cell.angle_beta   90.00
_cell.angle_gamma   90.00
#
_symmetry.space_group_name_H-M   'P 1'
#
loop_
_entity.id
_entity.type
_entity.pdbx_description
1 polymer ?
#
loop_
_entity_poly.entity_id
_entity_poly.type
_entity_poly.pdbx_seq_one_letter_code
_entity_poly.pdbx_strand_id
1 'polypeptide(L)'
;MFFRRITMASVVFVFSCSTANLDVKEKHDILFSQSGVLGEENNLSSINNAKENANSYEIEKRQEIDDIYLLLAMSVVYKNWQSVNVLKENRRGHNIGGVLVGPDLKPIFWARNARHATKNASQHAEVRIVSSYLMCPGTPSYLANNYTLYSSLEPCLMCTGMLSLTRLDRAVFAQKDTGYGDVDKRLLLDTSNIGGYSPYPNVVQLQSHSSGWTNELNAAYKSWKLLDRKNISITDWLLSDNAEIHFRKSEQRLLNYRSEYENEDILSAAINYLQLVTVEFEKDLSKFCPE
;
A
#
# COMPACT_ATOMS: atom_id res chain seq x y z
N MET A 1 16.99 44.96 18.16
CA MET A 1 16.41 43.77 18.82
C MET A 1 17.54 42.79 19.08
N PHE A 2 17.80 42.48 20.35
CA PHE A 2 18.92 41.68 20.84
C PHE A 2 18.82 40.21 20.41
N PHE A 3 19.88 39.66 19.83
CA PHE A 3 20.08 38.21 19.70
C PHE A 3 20.58 37.65 21.04
N ARG A 4 19.81 36.76 21.68
CA ARG A 4 20.26 35.98 22.84
C ARG A 4 20.68 34.58 22.38
N ARG A 5 21.98 34.29 22.45
CA ARG A 5 22.55 32.93 22.33
C ARG A 5 22.11 32.12 23.55
N ILE A 6 21.55 30.93 23.31
CA ILE A 6 21.31 29.91 24.34
C ILE A 6 22.42 28.87 24.20
N THR A 7 23.25 28.71 25.23
CA THR A 7 24.24 27.64 25.37
C THR A 7 23.58 26.46 26.08
N MET A 8 23.52 25.29 25.44
CA MET A 8 23.13 24.03 26.09
C MET A 8 24.34 23.38 26.75
N ALA A 9 24.21 23.03 28.03
CA ALA A 9 25.17 22.24 28.79
C ALA A 9 24.95 20.74 28.50
N SER A 10 26.03 20.04 28.16
CA SER A 10 26.06 18.58 28.00
C SER A 10 26.06 17.90 29.37
N VAL A 11 25.09 17.02 29.61
CA VAL A 11 25.11 16.08 30.75
C VAL A 11 25.55 14.72 30.21
N VAL A 12 26.73 14.28 30.64
CA VAL A 12 27.31 12.97 30.34
C VAL A 12 26.82 11.98 31.40
N PHE A 13 26.08 10.94 30.99
CA PHE A 13 25.79 9.79 31.84
C PHE A 13 26.80 8.68 31.58
N VAL A 14 27.60 8.36 32.60
CA VAL A 14 28.49 7.20 32.62
C VAL A 14 27.74 6.06 33.33
N PHE A 15 27.49 4.95 32.63
CA PHE A 15 27.07 3.70 33.25
C PHE A 15 28.24 2.72 33.25
N SER A 16 28.66 2.30 34.44
CA SER A 16 29.74 1.33 34.64
C SER A 16 29.25 -0.09 34.35
N CYS A 17 30.01 -0.79 33.52
CA CYS A 17 29.90 -2.23 33.32
C CYS A 17 30.54 -2.97 34.51
N SER A 18 29.84 -3.93 35.12
CA SER A 18 30.44 -4.88 36.07
C SER A 18 30.12 -6.29 35.61
N THR A 19 31.15 -6.99 35.16
CA THR A 19 31.16 -8.42 34.84
C THR A 19 31.34 -9.25 36.11
N ALA A 20 30.55 -10.32 36.28
CA ALA A 20 30.92 -11.44 37.13
C ALA A 20 30.32 -12.74 36.57
N ASN A 21 31.18 -13.58 35.98
CA ASN A 21 30.97 -15.01 35.79
C ASN A 21 31.17 -15.72 37.14
N LEU A 22 30.33 -16.69 37.48
CA LEU A 22 30.67 -17.76 38.43
C LEU A 22 29.91 -19.06 38.09
N ASP A 23 30.62 -20.16 38.33
CA ASP A 23 30.40 -21.54 37.90
C ASP A 23 29.21 -22.29 38.52
N VAL A 24 28.59 -23.10 37.66
CA VAL A 24 28.33 -24.55 37.78
C VAL A 24 28.35 -25.22 39.18
N LYS A 25 27.18 -25.79 39.54
CA LYS A 25 26.85 -27.12 40.12
C LYS A 25 25.94 -27.03 41.34
N GLU A 26 24.72 -27.55 41.21
CA GLU A 26 24.18 -28.41 42.28
C GLU A 26 23.12 -29.37 41.76
N LYS A 27 23.28 -30.63 42.17
CA LYS A 27 22.42 -31.79 41.93
C LYS A 27 21.25 -31.72 42.89
N HIS A 28 20.02 -31.90 42.39
CA HIS A 28 18.95 -32.50 43.18
C HIS A 28 18.17 -33.48 42.32
N ASP A 29 18.39 -34.77 42.60
CA ASP A 29 17.54 -35.87 42.16
C ASP A 29 16.14 -35.70 42.80
N ILE A 30 15.11 -35.52 41.96
CA ILE A 30 13.72 -35.72 42.36
C ILE A 30 13.16 -36.83 41.47
N LEU A 31 12.73 -37.90 42.12
CA LEU A 31 12.03 -39.04 41.54
C LEU A 31 10.86 -38.58 40.67
N PHE A 32 10.96 -38.78 39.36
CA PHE A 32 9.80 -38.77 38.48
C PHE A 32 9.07 -40.12 38.62
N SER A 33 7.93 -40.11 39.31
CA SER A 33 6.91 -41.14 39.14
C SER A 33 6.40 -41.06 37.69
N GLN A 34 6.51 -42.15 36.95
CA GLN A 34 5.93 -42.32 35.63
C GLN A 34 4.39 -42.31 35.71
N SER A 35 3.81 -41.12 35.58
CA SER A 35 2.39 -40.94 35.25
C SER A 35 2.10 -39.45 34.99
N GLY A 36 2.30 -38.97 33.76
CA GLY A 36 1.84 -37.60 33.42
C GLY A 36 2.33 -36.93 32.13
N VAL A 37 3.29 -37.48 31.37
CA VAL A 37 3.96 -36.70 30.31
C VAL A 37 3.28 -36.74 28.92
N LEU A 38 2.26 -37.59 28.70
CA LEU A 38 1.59 -37.68 27.39
C LEU A 38 0.44 -36.67 27.18
N GLY A 39 0.11 -35.87 28.21
CA GLY A 39 -1.00 -34.90 28.17
C GLY A 39 -0.58 -33.46 27.83
N GLU A 40 0.64 -33.04 28.18
CA GLU A 40 1.07 -31.64 28.02
C GLU A 40 1.67 -31.34 26.63
N GLU A 41 2.44 -32.25 26.04
CA GLU A 41 3.02 -32.07 24.70
C GLU A 41 1.98 -32.09 23.57
N ASN A 42 0.94 -32.92 23.71
CA ASN A 42 -0.19 -32.98 22.77
C ASN A 42 -1.05 -31.70 22.84
N ASN A 43 -1.12 -31.07 24.01
CA ASN A 43 -1.89 -29.84 24.20
C ASN A 43 -1.12 -28.63 23.65
N LEU A 44 0.20 -28.57 23.86
CA LEU A 44 1.05 -27.48 23.35
C LEU A 44 1.14 -27.49 21.81
N SER A 45 1.29 -28.66 21.19
CA SER A 45 1.27 -28.81 19.73
C SER A 45 -0.08 -28.46 19.13
N SER A 46 -1.20 -28.87 19.75
CA SER A 46 -2.55 -28.49 19.31
C SER A 46 -2.79 -26.98 19.43
N ILE A 47 -2.31 -26.34 20.51
CA ILE A 47 -2.40 -24.89 20.70
C ILE A 47 -1.54 -24.13 19.69
N ASN A 48 -0.33 -24.61 19.39
CA ASN A 48 0.54 -24.00 18.38
C ASN A 48 -0.07 -24.11 16.99
N ASN A 49 -0.60 -25.28 16.62
CA ASN A 49 -1.31 -25.48 15.35
C ASN A 49 -2.56 -24.58 15.25
N ALA A 50 -3.32 -24.43 16.33
CA ALA A 50 -4.47 -23.53 16.35
C ALA A 50 -4.08 -22.06 16.20
N LYS A 51 -2.97 -21.63 16.83
CA LYS A 51 -2.42 -20.27 16.67
C LYS A 51 -1.89 -20.02 15.27
N GLU A 52 -1.21 -21.00 14.66
CA GLU A 52 -0.72 -20.91 13.28
C GLU A 52 -1.88 -20.84 12.29
N ASN A 53 -2.90 -21.67 12.46
CA ASN A 53 -4.11 -21.64 11.62
C ASN A 53 -4.88 -20.31 11.76
N ALA A 54 -5.05 -19.80 12.99
CA ALA A 54 -5.67 -18.50 13.22
C ALA A 54 -4.87 -17.36 12.59
N ASN A 55 -3.53 -17.40 12.67
CA ASN A 55 -2.67 -16.42 12.03
C ASN A 55 -2.76 -16.49 10.49
N SER A 56 -2.82 -17.70 9.92
CA SER A 56 -3.02 -17.90 8.48
C SER A 56 -4.36 -17.33 8.01
N TYR A 57 -5.44 -17.61 8.74
CA TYR A 57 -6.78 -17.13 8.42
C TYR A 57 -6.85 -15.59 8.40
N GLU A 58 -6.30 -14.91 9.40
CA GLU A 58 -6.29 -13.45 9.45
C GLU A 58 -5.44 -12.83 8.32
N ILE A 59 -4.34 -13.47 7.93
CA ILE A 59 -3.52 -13.04 6.78
C ILE A 59 -4.31 -13.16 5.48
N GLU A 60 -4.97 -14.30 5.24
CA GLU A 60 -5.76 -14.54 4.04
C GLU A 60 -6.98 -13.61 3.97
N LYS A 61 -7.67 -13.41 5.10
CA LYS A 61 -8.75 -12.43 5.25
C LYS A 61 -8.29 -11.02 4.87
N ARG A 62 -7.09 -10.61 5.29
CA ARG A 62 -6.50 -9.31 4.92
C ARG A 62 -6.11 -9.25 3.44
N GLN A 63 -5.58 -10.33 2.88
CA GLN A 63 -5.26 -10.42 1.46
C GLN A 63 -6.50 -10.32 0.57
N GLU A 64 -7.63 -10.90 0.99
CA GLU A 64 -8.90 -10.76 0.28
C GLU A 64 -9.39 -9.30 0.26
N ILE A 65 -9.28 -8.58 1.40
CA ILE A 65 -9.58 -7.14 1.45
C ILE A 65 -8.69 -6.38 0.44
N ASP A 66 -7.40 -6.73 0.37
CA ASP A 66 -6.47 -6.11 -0.57
C ASP A 66 -6.82 -6.40 -2.03
N ASP A 67 -7.22 -7.63 -2.35
CA ASP A 67 -7.73 -7.99 -3.66
C ASP A 67 -8.96 -7.16 -4.04
N ILE A 68 -9.97 -7.10 -3.15
CA ILE A 68 -11.21 -6.35 -3.38
C ILE A 68 -10.92 -4.88 -3.69
N TYR A 69 -10.10 -4.22 -2.87
CA TYR A 69 -9.84 -2.79 -3.07
C TYR A 69 -8.85 -2.48 -4.20
N LEU A 70 -7.92 -3.38 -4.52
CA LEU A 70 -7.13 -3.23 -5.75
C LEU A 70 -7.99 -3.42 -7.00
N LEU A 71 -8.92 -4.39 -7.01
CA LEU A 71 -9.88 -4.54 -8.11
C LEU A 71 -10.74 -3.27 -8.24
N LEU A 72 -11.17 -2.65 -7.13
CA LEU A 72 -11.85 -1.36 -7.15
C LEU A 72 -10.97 -0.25 -7.74
N ALA A 73 -9.72 -0.12 -7.30
CA ALA A 73 -8.79 0.88 -7.83
C ALA A 73 -8.55 0.73 -9.35
N MET A 74 -8.42 -0.52 -9.84
CA MET A 74 -8.34 -0.81 -11.27
C MET A 74 -9.64 -0.45 -12.00
N SER A 75 -10.80 -0.75 -11.41
CA SER A 75 -12.12 -0.41 -11.97
C SER A 75 -12.35 1.11 -12.05
N VAL A 76 -11.87 1.86 -11.05
CA VAL A 76 -11.85 3.32 -11.08
C VAL A 76 -11.15 3.82 -12.33
N VAL A 77 -9.97 3.29 -12.66
CA VAL A 77 -9.23 3.67 -13.87
C VAL A 77 -10.01 3.29 -15.13
N TYR A 78 -10.56 2.08 -15.19
CA TYR A 78 -11.28 1.55 -16.35
C TYR A 78 -12.51 2.42 -16.72
N LYS A 79 -13.27 2.90 -15.74
CA LYS A 79 -14.47 3.74 -15.97
C LYS A 79 -14.22 5.01 -16.81
N ASN A 80 -12.99 5.51 -16.86
CA ASN A 80 -12.58 6.55 -17.81
C ASN A 80 -11.20 6.19 -18.35
N TRP A 81 -11.15 5.05 -19.04
CA TRP A 81 -9.99 4.57 -19.76
C TRP A 81 -9.66 5.46 -20.96
N GLN A 82 -8.37 5.65 -21.24
CA GLN A 82 -7.90 6.41 -22.40
C GLN A 82 -6.99 5.53 -23.25
N SER A 83 -7.43 5.19 -24.47
CA SER A 83 -6.62 4.38 -25.37
C SER A 83 -5.48 5.18 -26.01
N VAL A 84 -4.58 4.47 -26.68
CA VAL A 84 -3.46 5.05 -27.45
C VAL A 84 -3.91 6.10 -28.47
N ASN A 85 -5.14 6.00 -29.00
CA ASN A 85 -5.70 6.88 -30.02
C ASN A 85 -6.07 8.28 -29.49
N VAL A 86 -6.18 8.45 -28.18
CA VAL A 86 -6.41 9.77 -27.58
C VAL A 86 -5.13 10.59 -27.70
N LEU A 87 -5.19 11.72 -28.39
CA LEU A 87 -4.05 12.64 -28.54
C LEU A 87 -3.57 13.14 -27.16
N LYS A 88 -2.26 13.31 -26.99
CA LYS A 88 -1.62 13.56 -25.69
C LYS A 88 -2.17 14.82 -25.01
N GLU A 89 -2.43 15.87 -25.77
CA GLU A 89 -3.01 17.14 -25.33
C GLU A 89 -4.45 17.02 -24.82
N ASN A 90 -5.17 15.97 -25.25
CA ASN A 90 -6.53 15.66 -24.83
C ASN A 90 -6.58 14.58 -23.73
N ARG A 91 -5.42 14.05 -23.32
CA ARG A 91 -5.37 13.06 -22.23
C ARG A 91 -5.63 13.74 -20.89
N ARG A 92 -6.28 13.02 -19.98
CA ARG A 92 -6.39 13.41 -18.57
C ARG A 92 -5.02 13.31 -17.93
N GLY A 93 -4.39 12.15 -18.07
CA GLY A 93 -3.12 11.81 -17.48
C GLY A 93 -2.65 10.48 -18.04
N HIS A 94 -1.95 9.69 -17.23
CA HIS A 94 -1.78 8.27 -17.50
C HIS A 94 -2.97 7.49 -16.92
N ASN A 95 -3.26 6.28 -17.41
CA ASN A 95 -4.30 5.41 -16.83
C ASN A 95 -3.81 4.80 -15.50
N ILE A 96 -3.71 5.66 -14.50
CA ILE A 96 -3.32 5.35 -13.12
C ILE A 96 -4.38 5.97 -12.21
N GLY A 97 -4.80 5.22 -11.19
CA GLY A 97 -5.84 5.63 -10.26
C GLY A 97 -5.68 4.92 -8.93
N GLY A 98 -6.47 5.36 -7.96
CA GLY A 98 -6.46 4.75 -6.64
C GLY A 98 -7.70 5.07 -5.82
N VAL A 99 -7.77 4.41 -4.67
CA VAL A 99 -8.82 4.55 -3.67
C VAL A 99 -8.18 4.65 -2.30
N LEU A 100 -8.62 5.63 -1.51
CA LEU A 100 -8.31 5.72 -0.09
C LEU A 100 -9.39 4.99 0.69
N VAL A 101 -8.96 4.12 1.61
CA VAL A 101 -9.81 3.38 2.54
C VAL A 101 -9.51 3.86 3.95
N GLY A 102 -10.57 4.16 4.70
CA GLY A 102 -10.50 4.67 6.06
C GLY A 102 -10.24 3.58 7.11
N PRO A 103 -10.11 3.97 8.39
CA PRO A 103 -9.87 3.06 9.51
C PRO A 103 -10.97 2.02 9.74
N ASP A 104 -12.19 2.30 9.28
CA ASP A 104 -13.36 1.42 9.32
C ASP A 104 -13.41 0.42 8.15
N LEU A 105 -12.33 0.37 7.36
CA LEU A 105 -12.23 -0.44 6.14
C LEU A 105 -13.32 -0.09 5.13
N LYS A 106 -13.72 1.19 5.02
CA LYS A 106 -14.62 1.66 3.96
C LYS A 106 -13.89 2.58 2.99
N PRO A 107 -14.21 2.51 1.68
CA PRO A 107 -13.65 3.44 0.70
C PRO A 107 -14.22 4.84 0.94
N ILE A 108 -13.34 5.84 1.00
CA ILE A 108 -13.70 7.22 1.38
C ILE A 108 -13.31 8.25 0.32
N PHE A 109 -12.34 7.94 -0.55
CA PHE A 109 -11.93 8.86 -1.61
C PHE A 109 -11.34 8.12 -2.79
N TRP A 110 -11.48 8.65 -4.01
CA TRP A 110 -10.85 8.09 -5.21
C TRP A 110 -10.33 9.21 -6.12
N ALA A 111 -9.32 8.92 -6.91
CA ALA A 111 -8.94 9.80 -8.01
C ALA A 111 -8.19 9.03 -9.10
N ARG A 112 -8.02 9.72 -10.23
CA ARG A 112 -7.21 9.29 -11.37
C ARG A 112 -6.14 10.32 -11.63
N ASN A 113 -5.02 9.89 -12.21
CA ASN A 113 -3.96 10.78 -12.65
C ASN A 113 -4.52 11.79 -13.67
N ALA A 114 -4.22 13.07 -13.45
CA ALA A 114 -4.72 14.20 -14.21
C ALA A 114 -3.62 15.17 -14.67
N ARG A 115 -2.38 14.71 -14.75
CA ARG A 115 -1.21 15.58 -14.99
C ARG A 115 -1.28 16.37 -16.30
N HIS A 116 -1.90 15.81 -17.34
CA HIS A 116 -2.00 16.45 -18.65
C HIS A 116 -3.16 17.47 -18.67
N ALA A 117 -4.36 17.08 -18.24
CA ALA A 117 -5.53 17.97 -18.22
C ALA A 117 -5.38 19.15 -17.26
N THR A 118 -4.64 18.97 -16.16
CA THR A 118 -4.34 20.04 -15.20
C THR A 118 -3.09 20.85 -15.56
N LYS A 119 -2.32 20.41 -16.57
CA LYS A 119 -0.99 20.94 -16.91
C LYS A 119 -0.04 21.02 -15.70
N ASN A 120 -0.18 20.08 -14.77
CA ASN A 120 0.59 20.03 -13.54
C ASN A 120 1.14 18.62 -13.34
N ALA A 121 2.47 18.47 -13.44
CA ALA A 121 3.14 17.18 -13.34
C ALA A 121 2.91 16.46 -12.00
N SER A 122 2.58 17.18 -10.94
CA SER A 122 2.30 16.60 -9.61
C SER A 122 0.94 15.93 -9.48
N GLN A 123 0.02 16.13 -10.43
CA GLN A 123 -1.38 15.68 -10.34
C GLN A 123 -1.53 14.18 -10.64
N HIS A 124 -0.75 13.37 -9.92
CA HIS A 124 -0.86 11.91 -9.84
C HIS A 124 -2.10 11.53 -9.02
N ALA A 125 -2.55 10.27 -9.15
CA ALA A 125 -3.79 9.83 -8.50
C ALA A 125 -3.67 9.92 -6.98
N GLU A 126 -2.56 9.44 -6.43
CA GLU A 126 -2.22 9.41 -5.02
C GLU A 126 -2.19 10.83 -4.43
N VAL A 127 -1.54 11.76 -5.13
CA VAL A 127 -1.49 13.18 -4.73
C VAL A 127 -2.89 13.76 -4.70
N ARG A 128 -3.68 13.55 -5.75
CA ARG A 128 -5.06 14.07 -5.85
C ARG A 128 -5.95 13.51 -4.75
N ILE A 129 -5.82 12.22 -4.44
CA ILE A 129 -6.58 11.56 -3.37
C ILE A 129 -6.27 12.19 -2.02
N VAL A 130 -5.00 12.19 -1.62
CA VAL A 130 -4.60 12.63 -0.28
C VAL A 130 -4.84 14.14 -0.11
N SER A 131 -4.41 14.95 -1.08
CA SER A 131 -4.57 16.41 -0.96
C SER A 131 -6.03 16.84 -0.94
N SER A 132 -6.89 16.24 -1.77
CA SER A 132 -8.31 16.63 -1.81
C SER A 132 -9.05 16.14 -0.57
N TYR A 133 -8.78 14.92 -0.11
CA TYR A 133 -9.38 14.40 1.12
C TYR A 133 -9.00 15.23 2.35
N LEU A 134 -7.72 15.59 2.52
CA LEU A 134 -7.28 16.44 3.64
C LEU A 134 -7.84 17.87 3.59
N MET A 135 -8.42 18.29 2.46
CA MET A 135 -9.12 19.57 2.34
C MET A 135 -10.62 19.48 2.65
N CYS A 136 -11.15 18.26 2.85
CA CYS A 136 -12.56 18.08 3.18
C CYS A 136 -12.89 18.53 4.61
N PRO A 137 -14.08 19.10 4.83
CA PRO A 137 -14.54 19.45 6.17
C PRO A 137 -14.48 18.26 7.13
N GLY A 138 -14.09 18.48 8.38
CA GLY A 138 -14.05 17.43 9.40
C GLY A 138 -12.91 16.41 9.27
N THR A 139 -12.05 16.52 8.25
CA THR A 139 -10.91 15.60 8.08
C THR A 139 -9.72 15.95 8.97
N PRO A 140 -8.94 14.95 9.41
CA PRO A 140 -7.73 15.18 10.19
C PRO A 140 -6.64 15.84 9.33
N SER A 141 -5.67 16.50 9.96
CA SER A 141 -4.54 17.12 9.24
C SER A 141 -3.54 16.13 8.63
N TYR A 142 -3.66 14.84 8.96
CA TYR A 142 -2.86 13.73 8.44
C TYR A 142 -3.62 12.40 8.58
N LEU A 143 -3.23 11.40 7.80
CA LEU A 143 -3.90 10.09 7.65
C LEU A 143 -3.41 9.05 8.67
N ALA A 144 -3.33 9.43 9.95
CA ALA A 144 -2.77 8.55 10.97
C ALA A 144 -3.68 7.35 11.28
N ASN A 145 -3.03 6.18 11.42
CA ASN A 145 -3.57 4.88 11.84
C ASN A 145 -4.65 4.30 10.91
N ASN A 146 -4.37 3.10 10.37
CA ASN A 146 -5.30 2.24 9.63
C ASN A 146 -5.88 2.81 8.31
N TYR A 147 -5.40 3.95 7.82
CA TYR A 147 -5.69 4.38 6.45
C TYR A 147 -4.85 3.58 5.45
N THR A 148 -5.51 3.03 4.42
CA THR A 148 -4.82 2.33 3.32
C THR A 148 -5.10 3.01 2.00
N LEU A 149 -4.06 3.27 1.21
CA LEU A 149 -4.21 3.69 -0.20
C LEU A 149 -4.02 2.49 -1.12
N TYR A 150 -5.02 2.18 -1.94
CA TYR A 150 -4.94 1.18 -2.99
C TYR A 150 -4.68 1.85 -4.33
N SER A 151 -3.59 1.51 -5.00
CA SER A 151 -3.15 2.13 -6.26
C SER A 151 -3.07 1.11 -7.39
N SER A 152 -3.49 1.49 -8.60
CA SER A 152 -3.38 0.62 -9.78
C SER A 152 -1.92 0.39 -10.21
N LEU A 153 -1.02 1.32 -9.86
CA LEU A 153 0.41 1.25 -10.15
C LEU A 153 1.21 1.61 -8.89
N GLU A 154 2.39 1.01 -8.73
CA GLU A 154 3.34 1.33 -7.66
C GLU A 154 3.59 2.85 -7.55
N PRO A 155 3.39 3.45 -6.36
CA PRO A 155 3.61 4.89 -6.18
C PRO A 155 5.07 5.29 -6.44
N CYS A 156 5.25 6.38 -7.19
CA CYS A 156 6.59 6.94 -7.45
C CYS A 156 7.13 7.72 -6.24
N LEU A 157 8.41 8.10 -6.28
CA LEU A 157 9.10 8.83 -5.21
C LEU A 157 8.32 10.04 -4.66
N MET A 158 7.71 10.85 -5.53
CA MET A 158 6.91 12.01 -5.12
C MET A 158 5.69 11.58 -4.29
N CYS A 159 4.97 10.55 -4.76
CA CYS A 159 3.76 10.07 -4.10
C CYS A 159 4.13 9.40 -2.77
N THR A 160 5.11 8.50 -2.76
CA THR A 160 5.60 7.83 -1.53
C THR A 160 6.09 8.82 -0.49
N GLY A 161 6.83 9.87 -0.89
CA GLY A 161 7.26 10.93 0.02
C GLY A 161 6.08 11.66 0.65
N MET A 162 5.07 12.05 -0.16
CA MET A 162 3.85 12.68 0.35
C MET A 162 3.07 11.74 1.28
N LEU A 163 2.92 10.46 0.92
CA LEU A 163 2.22 9.47 1.75
C LEU A 163 2.91 9.27 3.12
N SER A 164 4.24 9.27 3.13
CA SER A 164 5.06 9.21 4.36
C SER A 164 4.85 10.46 5.22
N LEU A 165 4.92 11.65 4.62
CA LEU A 165 4.72 12.93 5.33
C LEU A 165 3.30 13.11 5.86
N THR A 166 2.31 12.56 5.17
CA THR A 166 0.90 12.55 5.59
C THR A 166 0.55 11.38 6.50
N ARG A 167 1.55 10.58 6.91
CA ARG A 167 1.44 9.49 7.89
C ARG A 167 0.44 8.39 7.50
N LEU A 168 0.28 8.15 6.20
CA LEU A 168 -0.49 7.00 5.73
C LEU A 168 0.16 5.72 6.28
N ASP A 169 -0.66 4.79 6.77
CA ASP A 169 -0.18 3.54 7.36
C ASP A 169 0.48 2.65 6.29
N ARG A 170 -0.25 2.39 5.20
CA ARG A 170 0.26 1.60 4.08
C ARG A 170 -0.36 1.99 2.74
N ALA A 171 0.38 1.73 1.68
CA ALA A 171 -0.11 1.77 0.31
C ALA A 171 0.09 0.42 -0.37
N VAL A 172 -0.98 -0.13 -0.92
CA VAL A 172 -1.00 -1.42 -1.63
C VAL A 172 -1.15 -1.15 -3.11
N PHE A 173 -0.39 -1.83 -3.96
CA PHE A 173 -0.43 -1.60 -5.41
C PHE A 173 -0.55 -2.88 -6.24
N ALA A 174 -1.27 -2.77 -7.37
CA ALA A 174 -1.55 -3.89 -8.27
C ALA A 174 -0.41 -4.20 -9.24
N GLN A 175 0.12 -3.17 -9.92
CA GLN A 175 1.18 -3.32 -10.91
C GLN A 175 2.48 -2.70 -10.43
N LYS A 176 3.60 -3.42 -10.61
CA LYS A 176 4.94 -2.91 -10.26
C LYS A 176 5.45 -1.91 -11.30
N ASP A 177 6.06 -0.80 -10.86
CA ASP A 177 6.69 0.17 -11.75
C ASP A 177 8.19 -0.11 -11.92
N THR A 178 8.58 -0.65 -13.08
CA THR A 178 9.99 -0.99 -13.36
C THR A 178 10.92 0.21 -13.60
N GLY A 179 10.39 1.44 -13.72
CA GLY A 179 11.18 2.66 -13.92
C GLY A 179 11.27 3.52 -12.66
N TYR A 180 10.13 3.79 -12.03
CA TYR A 180 10.02 4.71 -10.89
C TYR A 180 9.76 4.02 -9.55
N GLY A 181 9.59 2.69 -9.54
CA GLY A 181 9.34 1.89 -8.33
C GLY A 181 10.59 1.56 -7.51
N ASP A 182 10.43 0.61 -6.59
CA ASP A 182 11.37 0.24 -5.53
C ASP A 182 11.75 1.46 -4.66
N VAL A 183 10.78 2.32 -4.39
CA VAL A 183 10.98 3.60 -3.69
C VAL A 183 11.29 3.40 -2.21
N ASP A 184 10.63 2.45 -1.57
CA ASP A 184 10.91 2.02 -0.20
C ASP A 184 12.40 1.66 -0.03
N LYS A 185 12.95 0.86 -0.94
CA LYS A 185 14.38 0.50 -0.95
C LYS A 185 15.29 1.70 -1.12
N ARG A 186 14.90 2.68 -1.95
CA ARG A 186 15.66 3.91 -2.16
C ARG A 186 15.64 4.80 -0.91
N LEU A 187 14.49 4.92 -0.25
CA LEU A 187 14.31 5.75 0.95
C LEU A 187 14.95 5.11 2.19
N LEU A 188 14.94 3.77 2.28
CA LEU A 188 15.50 3.02 3.39
C LEU A 188 16.98 2.63 3.21
N LEU A 189 17.61 3.07 2.11
CA LEU A 189 19.03 2.80 1.87
C LEU A 189 19.89 3.53 2.90
N ASP A 190 20.60 2.78 3.76
CA ASP A 190 21.57 3.36 4.70
C ASP A 190 22.90 3.57 3.99
N THR A 191 23.32 4.84 3.92
CA THR A 191 24.61 5.24 3.35
C THR A 191 25.53 5.88 4.41
N SER A 192 25.17 5.82 5.69
CA SER A 192 25.93 6.45 6.78
C SER A 192 27.35 5.90 6.92
N ASN A 193 27.56 4.62 6.59
CA ASN A 193 28.87 3.96 6.64
C ASN A 193 29.90 4.50 5.62
N ILE A 194 29.46 5.23 4.60
CA ILE A 194 30.31 5.89 3.61
C ILE A 194 30.21 7.43 3.68
N GLY A 195 29.74 7.97 4.80
CA GLY A 195 29.58 9.42 5.02
C GLY A 195 28.33 10.03 4.38
N GLY A 196 27.36 9.20 3.98
CA GLY A 196 26.06 9.63 3.46
C GLY A 196 25.02 9.87 4.56
N TYR A 197 23.76 9.59 4.25
CA TYR A 197 22.61 9.80 5.13
C TYR A 197 22.10 8.48 5.70
N SER A 198 21.55 8.55 6.92
CA SER A 198 20.73 7.48 7.48
C SER A 198 19.42 7.31 6.69
N PRO A 199 18.76 6.13 6.79
CA PRO A 199 17.45 5.90 6.19
C PRO A 199 16.44 7.00 6.48
N TYR A 200 15.58 7.32 5.51
CA TYR A 200 14.51 8.29 5.72
C TYR A 200 13.55 7.79 6.81
N PRO A 201 13.19 8.62 7.80
CA PRO A 201 12.31 8.19 8.88
C PRO A 201 10.85 8.10 8.42
N ASN A 202 10.06 7.22 9.04
CA ASN A 202 8.60 7.13 8.87
C ASN A 202 8.15 6.93 7.41
N VAL A 203 8.88 6.10 6.64
CA VAL A 203 8.48 5.75 5.27
C VAL A 203 7.17 4.94 5.32
N VAL A 204 6.19 5.33 4.51
CA VAL A 204 4.93 4.59 4.33
C VAL A 204 5.22 3.14 3.92
N GLN A 205 4.45 2.19 4.44
CA GLN A 205 4.59 0.80 4.05
C GLN A 205 4.08 0.60 2.62
N LEU A 206 4.98 0.36 1.67
CA LEU A 206 4.63 0.00 0.30
C LEU A 206 4.51 -1.52 0.19
N GLN A 207 3.36 -2.01 -0.26
CA GLN A 207 3.07 -3.44 -0.35
C GLN A 207 2.65 -3.81 -1.77
N SER A 208 3.42 -4.69 -2.40
CA SER A 208 2.99 -5.35 -3.62
C SER A 208 1.99 -6.44 -3.25
N HIS A 209 0.85 -6.47 -3.93
CA HIS A 209 -0.10 -7.58 -3.77
C HIS A 209 0.17 -8.70 -4.77
N SER A 210 0.23 -9.93 -4.29
CA SER A 210 0.47 -11.11 -5.12
C SER A 210 -0.73 -12.04 -5.09
N SER A 211 -1.61 -11.88 -6.07
CA SER A 211 -2.71 -12.81 -6.34
C SER A 211 -2.62 -13.31 -7.78
N GLY A 212 -3.47 -14.27 -8.15
CA GLY A 212 -3.46 -14.84 -9.50
C GLY A 212 -3.60 -13.78 -10.60
N TRP A 213 -4.44 -12.75 -10.37
CA TRP A 213 -4.69 -11.72 -11.36
C TRP A 213 -3.63 -10.60 -11.39
N THR A 214 -3.02 -10.23 -10.25
CA THR A 214 -1.90 -9.27 -10.26
C THR A 214 -0.65 -9.88 -10.91
N ASN A 215 -0.45 -11.18 -10.72
CA ASN A 215 0.60 -11.94 -11.42
C ASN A 215 0.34 -11.99 -12.94
N GLU A 216 -0.91 -12.23 -13.36
CA GLU A 216 -1.33 -12.15 -14.77
C GLU A 216 -1.01 -10.77 -15.37
N LEU A 217 -1.37 -9.68 -14.67
CA LEU A 217 -1.13 -8.30 -15.10
C LEU A 217 0.37 -8.00 -15.26
N ASN A 218 1.18 -8.36 -14.26
CA ASN A 218 2.63 -8.15 -14.30
C ASN A 218 3.30 -8.99 -15.39
N ALA A 219 2.83 -10.23 -15.62
CA ALA A 219 3.32 -11.07 -16.71
C ALA A 219 2.96 -10.50 -18.08
N ALA A 220 1.75 -9.96 -18.25
CA ALA A 220 1.31 -9.33 -19.49
C ALA A 220 2.20 -8.13 -19.87
N TYR A 221 2.53 -7.27 -18.90
CA TYR A 221 3.47 -6.17 -19.13
C TYR A 221 4.86 -6.67 -19.52
N LYS A 222 5.39 -7.70 -18.84
CA LYS A 222 6.70 -8.30 -19.18
C LYS A 222 6.71 -8.82 -20.61
N SER A 223 5.70 -9.59 -21.01
CA SER A 223 5.58 -10.12 -22.37
C SER A 223 5.47 -9.01 -23.40
N TRP A 224 4.64 -8.00 -23.15
CA TRP A 224 4.49 -6.84 -24.03
C TRP A 224 5.80 -6.07 -24.22
N LYS A 225 6.53 -5.83 -23.13
CA LYS A 225 7.84 -5.15 -23.15
C LYS A 225 8.92 -5.92 -23.93
N LEU A 226 8.80 -7.25 -24.02
CA LEU A 226 9.73 -8.09 -24.80
C LEU A 226 9.44 -8.07 -26.30
N LEU A 227 8.17 -7.88 -26.69
CA LEU A 227 7.75 -7.83 -28.09
C LEU A 227 8.19 -6.56 -28.80
N ASP A 228 8.34 -5.46 -28.05
CA ASP A 228 8.58 -4.14 -28.61
C ASP A 228 9.94 -3.59 -28.15
N ARG A 229 10.90 -3.47 -29.07
CA ARG A 229 12.30 -3.15 -28.74
C ARG A 229 12.55 -1.64 -28.68
N LYS A 230 13.05 -1.25 -27.49
CA LYS A 230 13.69 0.02 -27.05
C LYS A 230 12.75 1.20 -26.77
N ASN A 231 12.81 1.63 -25.50
CA ASN A 231 12.32 2.90 -24.94
C ASN A 231 10.82 3.06 -24.64
N ILE A 232 10.14 1.97 -24.31
CA ILE A 232 8.72 2.01 -24.00
C ILE A 232 8.52 1.92 -22.49
N SER A 233 7.87 2.93 -21.94
CA SER A 233 7.64 3.06 -20.50
C SER A 233 6.44 2.22 -20.06
N ILE A 234 6.33 1.96 -18.76
CA ILE A 234 5.09 1.36 -18.22
C ILE A 234 3.86 2.24 -18.47
N THR A 235 4.05 3.55 -18.60
CA THR A 235 2.95 4.46 -18.90
C THR A 235 2.46 4.37 -20.35
N ASP A 236 3.26 3.83 -21.27
CA ASP A 236 2.84 3.51 -22.62
C ASP A 236 2.07 2.18 -22.66
N TRP A 237 2.52 1.19 -21.86
CA TRP A 237 1.77 -0.06 -21.63
C TRP A 237 0.34 0.24 -21.15
N LEU A 238 0.20 1.16 -20.20
CA LEU A 238 -1.08 1.57 -19.63
C LEU A 238 -2.00 2.31 -20.62
N LEU A 239 -1.61 2.50 -21.88
CA LEU A 239 -2.49 3.01 -22.96
C LEU A 239 -2.88 1.92 -23.97
N SER A 240 -2.30 0.72 -23.85
CA SER A 240 -2.49 -0.36 -24.79
C SER A 240 -3.81 -1.10 -24.58
N ASP A 241 -4.35 -1.66 -25.66
CA ASP A 241 -5.55 -2.52 -25.62
C ASP A 241 -5.33 -3.74 -24.72
N ASN A 242 -4.11 -4.27 -24.65
CA ASN A 242 -3.76 -5.37 -23.75
C ASN A 242 -3.93 -4.96 -22.29
N ALA A 243 -3.43 -3.79 -21.89
CA ALA A 243 -3.65 -3.29 -20.53
C ALA A 243 -5.15 -3.06 -20.28
N GLU A 244 -5.87 -2.45 -21.22
CA GLU A 244 -7.32 -2.21 -21.11
C GLU A 244 -8.09 -3.49 -20.80
N ILE A 245 -7.75 -4.61 -21.47
CA ILE A 245 -8.36 -5.92 -21.22
C ILE A 245 -8.20 -6.33 -19.76
N HIS A 246 -7.02 -6.14 -19.15
CA HIS A 246 -6.82 -6.49 -17.74
C HIS A 246 -7.60 -5.57 -16.80
N PHE A 247 -7.65 -4.27 -17.07
CA PHE A 247 -8.41 -3.31 -16.28
C PHE A 247 -9.93 -3.60 -16.34
N ARG A 248 -10.46 -3.91 -17.53
CA ARG A 248 -11.84 -4.38 -17.72
C ARG A 248 -12.12 -5.68 -16.97
N LYS A 249 -11.20 -6.66 -17.07
CA LYS A 249 -11.33 -7.92 -16.32
C LYS A 249 -11.34 -7.69 -14.81
N SER A 250 -10.61 -6.69 -14.29
CA SER A 250 -10.64 -6.37 -12.86
C SER A 250 -12.02 -5.88 -12.40
N GLU A 251 -12.71 -5.06 -13.19
CA GLU A 251 -14.10 -4.68 -12.90
C GLU A 251 -15.03 -5.89 -12.92
N GLN A 252 -14.92 -6.75 -13.93
CA GLN A 252 -15.70 -7.98 -14.00
C GLN A 252 -15.42 -8.90 -12.79
N ARG A 253 -14.17 -9.00 -12.36
CA ARG A 253 -13.77 -9.79 -11.17
C ARG A 253 -14.37 -9.21 -9.89
N LEU A 254 -14.35 -7.89 -9.70
CA LEU A 254 -14.98 -7.25 -8.54
C LEU A 254 -16.48 -7.52 -8.49
N LEU A 255 -17.18 -7.33 -9.61
CA LEU A 255 -18.64 -7.48 -9.68
C LEU A 255 -19.12 -8.93 -9.51
N ASN A 256 -18.25 -9.90 -9.80
CA ASN A 256 -18.54 -11.32 -9.63
C ASN A 256 -17.81 -11.95 -8.43
N TYR A 257 -17.13 -11.13 -7.61
CA TYR A 257 -16.34 -11.62 -6.49
C TYR A 257 -17.23 -12.31 -5.47
N ARG A 258 -16.71 -13.35 -4.82
CA ARG A 258 -17.37 -14.02 -3.69
C ARG A 258 -16.37 -14.05 -2.56
N SER A 259 -16.76 -13.48 -1.42
CA SER A 259 -15.95 -13.49 -0.21
C SER A 259 -15.80 -14.92 0.30
N GLU A 260 -14.57 -15.29 0.62
CA GLU A 260 -14.20 -16.57 1.25
C GLU A 260 -13.89 -16.39 2.75
N TYR A 261 -13.63 -15.15 3.21
CA TYR A 261 -13.15 -14.85 4.56
C TYR A 261 -14.02 -13.85 5.33
N GLU A 262 -15.34 -13.92 5.18
CA GLU A 262 -16.32 -13.07 5.89
C GLU A 262 -16.15 -11.55 5.62
N ASN A 263 -15.77 -11.20 4.40
CA ASN A 263 -15.59 -9.82 3.94
C ASN A 263 -16.77 -9.32 3.07
N GLU A 264 -17.98 -9.88 3.21
CA GLU A 264 -19.14 -9.51 2.40
C GLU A 264 -19.50 -8.03 2.51
N ASP A 265 -19.37 -7.44 3.71
CA ASP A 265 -19.61 -6.02 3.95
C ASP A 265 -18.56 -5.12 3.29
N ILE A 266 -17.31 -5.60 3.19
CA ILE A 266 -16.21 -4.92 2.52
C ILE A 266 -16.43 -4.95 1.01
N LEU A 267 -16.76 -6.14 0.48
CA LEU A 267 -17.09 -6.34 -0.92
C LEU A 267 -18.29 -5.46 -1.34
N SER A 268 -19.36 -5.47 -0.55
CA SER A 268 -20.55 -4.66 -0.80
C SER A 268 -20.22 -3.17 -0.78
N ALA A 269 -19.40 -2.71 0.17
CA ALA A 269 -18.94 -1.33 0.20
C ALA A 269 -18.13 -0.96 -1.05
N ALA A 270 -17.22 -1.83 -1.51
CA ALA A 270 -16.44 -1.60 -2.71
C ALA A 270 -17.32 -1.52 -3.98
N ILE A 271 -18.28 -2.45 -4.15
CA ILE A 271 -19.20 -2.46 -5.29
C ILE A 271 -20.11 -1.22 -5.29
N ASN A 272 -20.66 -0.85 -4.13
CA ASN A 272 -21.49 0.34 -3.99
C ASN A 272 -20.70 1.61 -4.29
N TYR A 273 -19.47 1.69 -3.78
CA TYR A 273 -18.60 2.84 -4.03
C TYR A 273 -18.22 2.98 -5.51
N LEU A 274 -18.02 1.86 -6.23
CA LEU A 274 -17.80 1.89 -7.68
C LEU A 274 -18.95 2.56 -8.44
N GLN A 275 -20.19 2.48 -7.95
CA GLN A 275 -21.34 3.16 -8.58
C GLN A 275 -21.24 4.69 -8.47
N LEU A 276 -20.59 5.21 -7.42
CA LEU A 276 -20.36 6.64 -7.22
C LEU A 276 -19.21 7.19 -8.09
N VAL A 277 -18.38 6.30 -8.63
CA VAL A 277 -17.26 6.68 -9.50
C VAL A 277 -17.81 7.10 -10.86
N THR A 278 -17.55 8.36 -11.23
CA THR A 278 -18.05 8.93 -12.48
C THR A 278 -17.24 8.48 -13.69
N VAL A 279 -17.92 8.36 -14.84
CA VAL A 279 -17.29 8.07 -16.14
C VAL A 279 -16.58 9.29 -16.72
N GLU A 280 -16.92 10.50 -16.29
CA GLU A 280 -16.28 11.73 -16.76
C GLU A 280 -15.02 12.09 -15.97
N PHE A 281 -14.19 12.95 -16.54
CA PHE A 281 -13.05 13.51 -15.81
C PHE A 281 -13.51 14.59 -14.83
N GLU A 282 -13.17 14.38 -13.56
CA GLU A 282 -13.50 15.32 -12.49
C GLU A 282 -12.31 16.20 -12.13
N LYS A 283 -12.43 17.50 -12.45
CA LYS A 283 -11.40 18.48 -12.11
C LYS A 283 -11.47 18.87 -10.64
N ASP A 284 -12.69 19.04 -10.12
CA ASP A 284 -12.95 19.38 -8.72
C ASP A 284 -13.38 18.13 -7.96
N LEU A 285 -12.55 17.73 -6.99
CA LEU A 285 -12.79 16.55 -6.16
C LEU A 285 -13.47 16.90 -4.84
N SER A 286 -13.68 18.17 -4.52
CA SER A 286 -14.33 18.59 -3.25
C SER A 286 -15.77 18.10 -3.12
N LYS A 287 -16.45 17.85 -4.25
CA LYS A 287 -17.79 17.27 -4.27
C LYS A 287 -17.87 15.80 -3.81
N PHE A 288 -16.72 15.15 -3.62
CA PHE A 288 -16.61 13.77 -3.15
C PHE A 288 -16.12 13.69 -1.70
N CYS A 289 -16.13 14.80 -0.96
CA CYS A 289 -15.87 14.75 0.47
C CYS A 289 -16.89 13.82 1.15
N PRO A 290 -16.43 12.90 2.03
CA PRO A 290 -17.36 12.09 2.81
C PRO A 290 -18.18 13.00 3.73
N GLU A 291 -19.41 12.56 4.02
CA GLU A 291 -20.32 13.23 4.96
C GLU A 291 -19.80 13.20 6.40
#